data_AF-A0A962STF8-F1
#
_entry.id   AF-A0A962STF8-F1
#
_cell.length_a   1.000
_cell.length_b   1.000
_cell.length_c   1.000
_cell.angle_alpha   90.00
_cell.angle_beta   90.00
_cell.angle_gamma   90.00
#
_symmetry.space_group_name_H-M   'P 1'
#
loop_
_entity.id
_entity.type
_entity.pdbx_description
1 polymer ?
#
loop_
_entity_poly.entity_id
_entity_poly.type
_entity_poly.pdbx_seq_one_letter_code
_entity_poly.pdbx_strand_id
1 'polypeptide(L)'
;VNDGEIVASLSERILGRVAGEDVLRPGTDEVLVKDGELIDERMADLIEAAGVQSMLMRSPLTCEAEEGVCAQCYGRDLARGTRVNLGEAVGIIAAQSIGEPGTQLTMRTFHIGGIAQGGQQSFLEASHEGKIAYRGENVLTNADGDKIVMARNMELVVEGPNGVELASHKMGYGSRLLVGDGQKVKRGDKLFEWDPYTLPIIAGVDG
;
A
#
# COMPACT_ATOMS: atom_id res chain seq x y z
N VAL A 1 -6.39 -5.95 -0.95
CA VAL A 1 -5.41 -6.53 -0.01
C VAL A 1 -4.57 -7.50 -0.81
N ASN A 2 -3.41 -7.05 -1.29
CA ASN A 2 -2.31 -7.94 -1.64
C ASN A 2 -1.34 -7.84 -0.46
N ASP A 3 -0.99 -8.97 0.15
CA ASP A 3 0.06 -9.08 1.17
C ASP A 3 -0.02 -8.15 2.40
N GLY A 4 -1.21 -7.73 2.80
CA GLY A 4 -1.41 -6.91 4.00
C GLY A 4 -1.02 -5.43 3.85
N GLU A 5 -0.62 -5.01 2.66
CA GLU A 5 -0.33 -3.61 2.35
C GLU A 5 -1.61 -2.88 1.91
N ILE A 6 -1.86 -1.70 2.49
CA ILE A 6 -2.97 -0.84 2.08
C ILE A 6 -2.57 -0.19 0.75
N VAL A 7 -3.09 -0.73 -0.36
CA VAL A 7 -2.78 -0.26 -1.72
C VAL A 7 -3.31 1.16 -1.99
N ALA A 8 -4.43 1.52 -1.37
CA ALA A 8 -5.02 2.86 -1.42
C ALA A 8 -5.89 3.07 -0.19
N SER A 9 -5.84 4.27 0.39
CA SER A 9 -6.65 4.63 1.57
C SER A 9 -8.13 4.79 1.19
N LEU A 10 -9.01 4.89 2.19
CA LEU A 10 -10.43 5.19 1.92
C LEU A 10 -10.56 6.59 1.31
N SER A 11 -9.85 7.58 1.84
CA SER A 11 -9.87 8.99 1.40
C SER A 11 -9.53 9.13 -0.09
N GLU A 12 -8.48 8.42 -0.56
CA GLU A 12 -8.08 8.41 -1.97
C GLU A 12 -9.16 7.84 -2.89
N ARG A 13 -9.91 6.83 -2.43
CA ARG A 13 -10.91 6.12 -3.26
C ARG A 13 -12.22 6.89 -3.37
N ILE A 14 -12.58 7.67 -2.35
CA ILE A 14 -13.85 8.41 -2.28
C ILE A 14 -13.73 9.85 -2.78
N LEU A 15 -12.51 10.39 -2.92
CA LEU A 15 -12.29 11.75 -3.37
C LEU A 15 -12.97 12.01 -4.73
N GLY A 16 -13.78 13.06 -4.80
CA GLY A 16 -14.54 13.43 -6.00
C GLY A 16 -15.76 12.54 -6.28
N ARG A 17 -16.11 11.62 -5.38
CA ARG A 17 -17.38 10.87 -5.43
C ARG A 17 -18.47 11.57 -4.64
N VAL A 18 -19.70 11.10 -4.81
CA VAL A 18 -20.87 11.65 -4.10
C VAL A 18 -21.33 10.63 -3.07
N ALA A 19 -21.59 11.10 -1.84
CA ALA A 19 -22.13 10.25 -0.78
C ALA A 19 -23.51 9.68 -1.18
N GLY A 20 -23.73 8.40 -0.93
CA GLY A 20 -25.00 7.72 -1.20
C GLY A 20 -25.94 7.65 0.01
N GLU A 21 -25.42 7.98 1.18
CA GLU A 21 -26.14 8.08 2.45
C GLU A 21 -25.40 9.08 3.38
N ASP A 22 -26.02 9.45 4.49
CA ASP A 22 -25.36 10.25 5.52
C ASP A 22 -24.19 9.46 6.15
N VAL A 23 -22.98 9.99 6.04
CA VAL A 23 -21.77 9.39 6.62
C VAL A 23 -21.65 9.86 8.06
N LEU A 24 -21.85 8.95 9.01
CA LEU A 24 -21.73 9.23 10.44
C LEU A 24 -20.33 8.96 10.97
N ARG A 25 -19.92 9.71 11.99
CA ARG A 25 -18.73 9.39 12.77
C ARG A 25 -18.97 8.12 13.59
N PRO A 26 -18.08 7.11 13.52
CA PRO A 26 -18.24 5.87 14.27
C PRO A 26 -18.44 6.12 15.78
N GLY A 27 -19.51 5.56 16.34
CA GLY A 27 -19.83 5.70 17.77
C GLY A 27 -20.57 6.98 18.17
N THR A 28 -20.96 7.83 17.21
CA THR A 28 -21.74 9.05 17.46
C THR A 28 -22.83 9.25 16.39
N ASP A 29 -23.79 10.12 16.66
CA ASP A 29 -24.80 10.57 15.68
C ASP A 29 -24.36 11.82 14.90
N GLU A 30 -23.05 12.17 14.93
CA GLU A 30 -22.49 13.30 14.20
C GLU A 30 -22.35 12.95 12.71
N VAL A 31 -23.04 13.69 11.85
CA VAL A 31 -22.94 13.56 10.38
C VAL A 31 -21.69 14.29 9.88
N LEU A 32 -20.76 13.54 9.29
CA LEU A 32 -19.54 14.06 8.67
C LEU A 32 -19.78 14.60 7.26
N VAL A 33 -20.55 13.86 6.45
CA VAL A 33 -20.92 14.19 5.07
C VAL A 33 -22.36 13.78 4.84
N LYS A 34 -23.17 14.64 4.21
CA LYS A 34 -24.58 14.34 3.96
C LYS A 34 -24.79 13.53 2.68
N ASP A 35 -25.91 12.82 2.61
CA ASP A 35 -26.36 12.20 1.36
C ASP A 35 -26.40 13.21 0.20
N GLY A 36 -25.88 12.78 -0.96
CA GLY A 36 -25.85 13.58 -2.18
C GLY A 36 -24.76 14.67 -2.23
N GLU A 37 -23.95 14.79 -1.19
CA GLU A 37 -22.84 15.74 -1.11
C GLU A 37 -21.61 15.23 -1.87
N LEU A 38 -20.91 16.14 -2.57
CA LEU A 38 -19.68 15.81 -3.29
C LEU A 38 -18.51 15.86 -2.31
N ILE A 39 -17.77 14.77 -2.23
CA ILE A 39 -16.63 14.61 -1.32
C ILE A 39 -15.44 15.38 -1.89
N ASP A 40 -15.08 16.47 -1.21
CA ASP A 40 -13.86 17.25 -1.45
C ASP A 40 -12.70 16.74 -0.59
N GLU A 41 -11.52 17.34 -0.76
CA GLU A 41 -10.29 16.97 -0.06
C GLU A 41 -10.46 17.07 1.47
N ARG A 42 -11.14 18.13 1.96
CA ARG A 42 -11.35 18.36 3.39
C ARG A 42 -12.31 17.33 3.97
N MET A 43 -13.36 16.96 3.25
CA MET A 43 -14.30 15.91 3.66
C MET A 43 -13.62 14.54 3.68
N ALA A 44 -12.78 14.23 2.69
CA ALA A 44 -12.02 12.98 2.65
C ALA A 44 -11.08 12.87 3.88
N ASP A 45 -10.36 13.94 4.21
CA ASP A 45 -9.50 14.00 5.40
C ASP A 45 -10.30 13.82 6.71
N LEU A 46 -11.48 14.43 6.81
CA LEU A 46 -12.37 14.28 7.97
C LEU A 46 -12.86 12.84 8.14
N ILE A 47 -13.22 12.17 7.03
CA ILE A 47 -13.66 10.76 7.03
C ILE A 47 -12.53 9.85 7.48
N GLU A 48 -11.31 10.09 7.01
CA GLU A 48 -10.12 9.33 7.40
C GLU A 48 -9.74 9.56 8.87
N ALA A 49 -9.72 10.82 9.32
CA ALA A 49 -9.44 11.16 10.71
C ALA A 49 -10.49 10.61 11.69
N ALA A 50 -11.75 10.47 11.26
CA ALA A 50 -12.81 9.84 12.03
C ALA A 50 -12.71 8.30 12.07
N GLY A 51 -11.79 7.70 11.30
CA GLY A 51 -11.58 6.24 11.29
C GLY A 51 -12.71 5.47 10.61
N VAL A 52 -13.46 6.09 9.70
CA VAL A 52 -14.52 5.41 8.93
C VAL A 52 -13.89 4.30 8.08
N GLN A 53 -14.37 3.07 8.24
CA GLN A 53 -13.84 1.91 7.52
C GLN A 53 -14.56 1.64 6.19
N SER A 54 -15.83 2.07 6.08
CA SER A 54 -16.68 1.84 4.92
C SER A 54 -17.78 2.90 4.84
N MET A 55 -18.19 3.26 3.62
CA MET A 55 -19.34 4.13 3.36
C MET A 55 -19.99 3.77 2.02
N LEU A 56 -21.28 4.09 1.86
CA LEU A 56 -21.94 4.03 0.55
C LEU A 56 -21.70 5.32 -0.24
N MET A 57 -21.35 5.14 -1.51
CA MET A 57 -21.19 6.23 -2.48
C MET A 57 -22.01 5.92 -3.73
N ARG A 58 -22.41 6.98 -4.44
CA ARG A 58 -23.03 6.83 -5.74
C ARG A 58 -22.03 6.32 -6.77
N SER A 59 -22.51 5.52 -7.71
CA SER A 59 -21.69 4.85 -8.72
C SER A 59 -22.34 4.96 -10.10
N PRO A 60 -21.55 5.12 -11.18
CA PRO A 60 -22.05 4.99 -12.54
C PRO A 60 -22.69 3.62 -12.82
N LEU A 61 -22.27 2.57 -12.11
CA LEU A 61 -22.78 1.20 -12.29
C LEU A 61 -24.21 1.01 -11.76
N THR A 62 -24.65 1.87 -10.85
CA THR A 62 -25.98 1.83 -10.23
C THR A 62 -26.82 3.05 -10.65
N CYS A 63 -26.46 3.69 -11.76
CA CYS A 63 -27.16 4.85 -12.29
C CYS A 63 -28.41 4.41 -13.06
N GLU A 64 -29.55 5.01 -12.75
CA GLU A 64 -30.85 4.70 -13.40
C GLU A 64 -31.15 5.60 -14.61
N ALA A 65 -30.18 6.39 -15.07
CA ALA A 65 -30.34 7.23 -16.25
C ALA A 65 -30.53 6.36 -17.51
N GLU A 66 -31.54 6.65 -18.32
CA GLU A 66 -31.84 5.89 -19.54
C GLU A 66 -30.70 5.97 -20.57
N GLU A 67 -30.11 7.16 -20.73
CA GLU A 67 -28.97 7.40 -21.60
C GLU A 67 -27.83 8.09 -20.83
N GLY A 68 -26.66 7.46 -20.82
CA GLY A 68 -25.46 8.00 -20.17
C GLY A 68 -25.43 7.81 -18.66
N VAL A 69 -24.85 8.78 -17.95
CA VAL A 69 -24.67 8.75 -16.48
C VAL A 69 -25.00 10.13 -15.92
N CYS A 70 -25.76 10.17 -14.82
CA CYS A 70 -26.08 11.44 -14.17
C CYS A 70 -24.86 12.05 -13.45
N ALA A 71 -24.86 13.37 -13.27
CA ALA A 71 -23.75 14.08 -12.64
C ALA A 71 -23.46 13.63 -11.19
N GLN A 72 -24.47 13.18 -10.46
CA GLN A 72 -24.29 12.67 -9.09
C GLN A 72 -23.61 11.29 -9.06
N CYS A 73 -23.93 10.40 -9.99
CA CYS A 73 -23.31 9.08 -10.04
C CYS A 73 -21.88 9.13 -10.59
N TYR A 74 -21.57 10.10 -11.45
CA TYR A 74 -20.20 10.32 -11.91
C TYR A 74 -19.34 11.04 -10.85
N GLY A 75 -19.85 12.17 -10.33
CA GLY A 75 -19.18 13.00 -9.34
C GLY A 75 -18.35 14.13 -9.96
N ARG A 76 -17.05 14.13 -9.67
CA ARG A 76 -16.09 15.18 -10.05
C ARG A 76 -15.42 14.87 -11.39
N ASP A 77 -15.28 15.89 -12.22
CA ASP A 77 -14.39 15.88 -13.37
C ASP A 77 -12.95 16.05 -12.88
N LEU A 78 -12.12 15.02 -13.06
CA LEU A 78 -10.73 15.00 -12.60
C LEU A 78 -9.81 15.96 -13.37
N ALA A 79 -10.19 16.39 -14.58
CA ALA A 79 -9.40 17.34 -15.35
C ALA A 79 -9.60 18.78 -14.87
N ARG A 80 -10.81 19.11 -14.41
CA ARG A 80 -11.18 20.48 -13.98
C ARG A 80 -11.25 20.64 -12.48
N GLY A 81 -11.37 19.55 -11.73
CA GLY A 81 -11.49 19.57 -10.28
C GLY A 81 -12.84 20.09 -9.79
N THR A 82 -13.86 20.20 -10.64
CA THR A 82 -15.24 20.58 -10.26
C THR A 82 -16.20 19.42 -10.51
N ARG A 83 -17.46 19.54 -10.04
CA ARG A 83 -18.52 18.62 -10.45
C ARG A 83 -18.59 18.56 -11.99
N VAL A 84 -18.84 17.37 -12.53
CA VAL A 84 -18.95 17.18 -13.98
C VAL A 84 -20.07 18.03 -14.57
N ASN A 85 -19.81 18.61 -15.75
CA ASN A 85 -20.80 19.39 -16.49
C ASN A 85 -21.76 18.45 -17.23
N LEU A 86 -23.01 18.88 -17.38
CA LEU A 86 -23.98 18.17 -18.22
C LEU A 86 -23.53 18.21 -19.69
N GLY A 87 -23.59 17.07 -20.37
CA GLY A 87 -23.14 16.92 -21.75
C GLY A 87 -21.67 16.55 -21.91
N GLU A 88 -20.91 16.37 -20.82
CA GLU A 88 -19.52 15.90 -20.89
C GLU A 88 -19.45 14.45 -21.41
N ALA A 89 -18.52 14.19 -22.33
CA ALA A 89 -18.35 12.88 -22.97
C ALA A 89 -17.56 11.90 -22.08
N VAL A 90 -18.06 11.64 -20.88
CA VAL A 90 -17.37 10.86 -19.83
C VAL A 90 -16.97 9.45 -20.27
N GLY A 91 -17.72 8.83 -21.18
CA GLY A 91 -17.39 7.51 -21.75
C GLY A 91 -16.13 7.52 -22.62
N ILE A 92 -15.95 8.55 -23.45
CA ILE A 92 -14.75 8.71 -24.29
C ILE A 92 -13.54 9.02 -23.42
N ILE A 93 -13.71 9.90 -22.43
CA ILE A 93 -12.65 10.25 -21.46
C ILE A 93 -12.19 9.01 -20.70
N ALA A 94 -13.13 8.18 -20.21
CA ALA A 94 -12.81 6.94 -19.52
C ALA A 94 -12.07 5.94 -20.43
N ALA A 95 -12.52 5.79 -21.68
CA ALA A 95 -11.86 4.89 -22.64
C ALA A 95 -10.41 5.29 -22.91
N GLN A 96 -10.15 6.60 -23.11
CA GLN A 96 -8.79 7.12 -23.33
C GLN A 96 -7.92 6.98 -22.09
N SER A 97 -8.47 7.27 -20.90
CA SER A 97 -7.75 7.17 -19.61
C SER A 97 -7.26 5.75 -19.30
N ILE A 98 -7.86 4.73 -19.91
CA ILE A 98 -7.38 3.35 -19.81
C ILE A 98 -6.51 2.98 -21.01
N GLY A 99 -6.92 3.36 -22.23
CA GLY A 99 -6.27 2.96 -23.47
C GLY A 99 -4.88 3.57 -23.67
N GLU A 100 -4.72 4.88 -23.45
CA GLU A 100 -3.43 5.56 -23.65
C GLU A 100 -2.37 5.05 -22.67
N PRO A 101 -2.60 4.98 -21.34
CA PRO A 101 -1.62 4.39 -20.43
C PRO A 101 -1.35 2.93 -20.73
N GLY A 102 -2.36 2.15 -21.13
CA GLY A 102 -2.18 0.74 -21.48
C GLY A 102 -1.25 0.55 -22.69
N THR A 103 -1.46 1.30 -23.77
CA THR A 103 -0.57 1.28 -24.94
C THR A 103 0.82 1.83 -24.63
N GLN A 104 0.93 2.81 -23.74
CA GLN A 104 2.22 3.31 -23.28
C GLN A 104 2.98 2.26 -22.45
N LEU A 105 2.30 1.58 -21.53
CA LEU A 105 2.88 0.55 -20.68
C LEU A 105 3.40 -0.63 -21.50
N THR A 106 2.66 -1.08 -22.51
CA THR A 106 3.15 -2.15 -23.40
C THR A 106 4.39 -1.69 -24.17
N MET A 107 4.38 -0.48 -24.73
CA MET A 107 5.56 0.06 -25.41
C MET A 107 6.77 0.14 -24.45
N ARG A 108 6.63 0.74 -23.26
CA ARG A 108 7.74 0.83 -22.30
C ARG A 108 8.24 -0.53 -21.81
N THR A 109 7.33 -1.48 -21.60
CA THR A 109 7.68 -2.80 -21.07
C THR A 109 8.34 -3.68 -22.12
N PHE A 110 7.89 -3.70 -23.37
CA PHE A 110 8.49 -4.57 -24.40
C PHE A 110 9.86 -4.07 -24.90
N HIS A 111 10.09 -2.75 -24.93
CA HIS A 111 11.38 -2.21 -25.37
C HIS A 111 12.48 -2.33 -24.29
N ILE A 112 12.09 -2.52 -23.02
CA ILE A 112 12.99 -2.75 -21.88
C ILE A 112 13.01 -4.24 -21.46
N GLY A 113 11.96 -5.00 -21.80
CA GLY A 113 11.63 -6.34 -21.28
C GLY A 113 12.55 -7.49 -21.72
N GLY A 114 13.59 -7.21 -22.50
CA GLY A 114 14.68 -8.16 -22.77
C GLY A 114 15.79 -8.15 -21.70
N ILE A 115 15.81 -7.13 -20.84
CA ILE A 115 16.79 -7.01 -19.75
C ILE A 115 16.02 -7.27 -18.46
N ALA A 116 16.11 -8.48 -17.93
CA ALA A 116 15.54 -8.85 -16.64
C ALA A 116 16.20 -8.04 -15.51
N GLN A 117 15.76 -6.79 -15.32
CA GLN A 117 16.07 -5.95 -14.18
C GLN A 117 14.83 -5.71 -13.29
N GLY A 118 13.72 -6.40 -13.57
CA GLY A 118 12.59 -6.53 -12.66
C GLY A 118 12.82 -7.64 -11.63
N GLY A 119 13.98 -7.67 -11.00
CA GLY A 119 14.11 -8.46 -9.78
C GLY A 119 13.24 -7.78 -8.75
N GLN A 120 12.17 -8.45 -8.28
CA GLN A 120 11.61 -8.07 -6.99
C GLN A 120 12.80 -7.98 -6.03
N GLN A 121 12.97 -6.84 -5.36
CA GLN A 121 14.06 -6.70 -4.40
C GLN A 121 13.74 -7.63 -3.24
N SER A 122 14.26 -8.85 -3.33
CA SER A 122 14.19 -9.92 -2.34
C SER A 122 15.12 -9.66 -1.16
N PHE A 123 15.56 -8.43 -0.95
CA PHE A 123 16.50 -8.04 0.10
C PHE A 123 16.30 -6.59 0.52
N LEU A 124 16.65 -6.30 1.77
CA LEU A 124 16.68 -4.94 2.32
C LEU A 124 18.12 -4.52 2.63
N GLU A 125 18.47 -3.29 2.26
CA GLU A 125 19.77 -2.67 2.58
C GLU A 125 19.65 -1.66 3.71
N ALA A 126 20.72 -1.48 4.47
CA ALA A 126 20.78 -0.54 5.58
C ALA A 126 20.64 0.91 5.09
N SER A 127 19.63 1.61 5.57
CA SER A 127 19.41 3.03 5.26
C SER A 127 20.42 3.94 5.97
N HIS A 128 20.93 3.52 7.13
CA HIS A 128 21.85 4.27 7.97
C HIS A 128 23.00 3.38 8.44
N GLU A 129 24.14 3.99 8.74
CA GLU A 129 25.21 3.32 9.48
C GLU A 129 24.83 3.20 10.96
N GLY A 130 25.12 2.07 11.58
CA GLY A 130 24.70 1.81 12.94
C GLY A 130 25.03 0.41 13.41
N LYS A 131 24.54 0.07 14.60
CA LYS A 131 24.63 -1.25 15.19
C LYS A 131 23.27 -1.94 15.07
N ILE A 132 23.27 -3.20 14.66
CA ILE A 132 22.05 -4.00 14.57
C ILE A 132 21.62 -4.46 15.96
N ALA A 133 20.33 -4.38 16.25
CA ALA A 133 19.70 -4.92 17.44
C ALA A 133 18.46 -5.74 17.04
N TYR A 134 18.35 -6.98 17.54
CA TYR A 134 17.18 -7.83 17.33
C TYR A 134 16.12 -7.58 18.41
N ARG A 135 14.85 -7.43 18.01
CA ARG A 135 13.70 -7.44 18.94
C ARG A 135 12.77 -8.60 18.64
N GLY A 136 12.53 -9.45 19.64
CA GLY A 136 11.74 -10.67 19.49
C GLY A 136 12.62 -11.82 19.02
N GLU A 137 13.32 -12.47 19.95
CA GLU A 137 14.27 -13.53 19.65
C GLU A 137 13.55 -14.84 19.29
N ASN A 138 13.60 -15.21 18.01
CA ASN A 138 13.37 -16.58 17.56
C ASN A 138 13.99 -16.77 16.17
N VAL A 139 15.31 -16.97 16.16
CA VAL A 139 16.11 -17.18 14.94
C VAL A 139 16.73 -18.57 15.03
N LEU A 140 16.56 -19.38 13.99
CA LEU A 140 17.24 -20.67 13.86
C LEU A 140 18.44 -20.54 12.93
N THR A 141 19.49 -21.30 13.22
CA THR A 141 20.64 -21.42 12.32
C THR A 141 20.52 -22.74 11.57
N ASN A 142 20.42 -22.68 10.24
CA ASN A 142 20.41 -23.87 9.38
C ASN A 142 21.81 -24.54 9.36
N ALA A 143 21.90 -25.79 8.88
CA ALA A 143 23.16 -26.52 8.73
C ALA A 143 24.19 -25.79 7.84
N ASP A 144 23.71 -24.96 6.91
CA ASP A 144 24.54 -24.11 6.04
C ASP A 144 25.08 -22.84 6.75
N GLY A 145 24.76 -22.63 8.03
CA GLY A 145 25.17 -21.47 8.82
C GLY A 145 24.24 -20.26 8.70
N ASP A 146 23.13 -20.41 7.98
CA ASP A 146 22.19 -19.34 7.71
C ASP A 146 21.22 -19.10 8.86
N LYS A 147 21.08 -17.83 9.24
CA LYS A 147 20.13 -17.40 10.27
C LYS A 147 18.77 -17.14 9.66
N ILE A 148 17.76 -17.89 10.06
CA ILE A 148 16.40 -17.80 9.52
C ILE A 148 15.43 -17.37 10.62
N VAL A 149 14.60 -16.38 10.32
CA VAL A 149 13.59 -15.84 11.23
C VAL A 149 12.42 -16.81 11.38
N MET A 150 12.12 -17.23 12.61
CA MET A 150 10.99 -18.11 12.94
C MET A 150 9.84 -17.37 13.63
N ALA A 151 10.07 -16.15 14.11
CA ALA A 151 9.02 -15.33 14.72
C ALA A 151 8.25 -14.54 13.67
N ARG A 152 6.93 -14.43 13.87
CA ARG A 152 6.04 -13.62 13.01
C ARG A 152 6.08 -12.12 13.33
N ASN A 153 6.77 -11.73 14.39
CA ASN A 153 6.80 -10.38 14.95
C ASN A 153 8.22 -9.93 15.32
N MET A 154 9.26 -10.50 14.68
CA MET A 154 10.62 -10.05 14.88
C MET A 154 10.85 -8.71 14.18
N GLU A 155 11.57 -7.81 14.85
CA GLU A 155 12.00 -6.53 14.30
C GLU A 155 13.53 -6.44 14.28
N LEU A 156 14.06 -5.95 13.17
CA LEU A 156 15.46 -5.63 12.99
C LEU A 156 15.66 -4.12 13.12
N VAL A 157 16.43 -3.71 14.12
CA VAL A 157 16.60 -2.29 14.45
C VAL A 157 18.04 -1.87 14.17
N VAL A 158 18.19 -0.69 13.55
CA VAL A 158 19.48 -0.04 13.34
C VAL A 158 19.63 1.07 14.39
N GLU A 159 20.55 0.88 15.33
CA GLU A 159 20.86 1.83 16.39
C GLU A 159 22.05 2.73 16.00
N GLY A 160 21.87 4.04 16.17
CA GLY A 160 22.92 5.03 15.97
C GLY A 160 23.87 5.19 17.16
N PRO A 161 24.88 6.07 17.06
CA PRO A 161 25.72 6.42 18.20
C PRO A 161 24.84 6.99 19.33
N ASN A 162 24.94 6.40 20.53
CA ASN A 162 24.13 6.64 21.73
C ASN A 162 22.82 5.84 21.86
N GLY A 163 22.61 4.78 21.07
CA GLY A 163 21.45 3.88 21.24
C GLY A 163 20.13 4.46 20.76
N VAL A 164 20.18 5.50 19.92
CA VAL A 164 19.01 6.08 19.26
C VAL A 164 18.61 5.17 18.11
N GLU A 165 17.35 4.76 18.05
CA GLU A 165 16.79 4.03 16.93
C GLU A 165 16.74 4.92 15.68
N LEU A 166 17.49 4.53 14.64
CA LEU A 166 17.51 5.23 13.35
C LEU A 166 16.53 4.63 12.34
N ALA A 167 16.35 3.32 12.39
CA ALA A 167 15.40 2.59 11.55
C ALA A 167 14.98 1.29 12.24
N SER A 168 13.72 0.90 12.07
CA SER A 168 13.19 -0.41 12.47
C SER A 168 12.46 -1.06 11.31
N HIS A 169 12.75 -2.34 11.09
CA HIS A 169 12.19 -3.13 10.00
C HIS A 169 11.56 -4.39 10.54
N LYS A 170 10.25 -4.57 10.29
CA LYS A 170 9.55 -5.81 10.61
C LYS A 170 9.99 -6.92 9.66
N MET A 171 10.31 -8.07 10.24
CA MET A 171 10.81 -9.24 9.53
C MET A 171 9.66 -10.22 9.26
N GLY A 172 9.66 -10.81 8.06
CA GLY A 172 8.77 -11.90 7.71
C GLY A 172 9.24 -13.24 8.28
N TYR A 173 8.30 -14.16 8.49
CA TYR A 173 8.63 -15.55 8.78
C TYR A 173 9.41 -16.15 7.61
N GLY A 174 10.55 -16.79 7.89
CA GLY A 174 11.38 -17.40 6.88
C GLY A 174 12.40 -16.49 6.19
N SER A 175 12.48 -15.21 6.58
CA SER A 175 13.52 -14.32 6.09
C SER A 175 14.90 -14.78 6.55
N ARG A 176 15.89 -14.76 5.65
CA ARG A 176 17.29 -15.07 5.92
C ARG A 176 18.02 -13.79 6.33
N LEU A 177 18.54 -13.77 7.55
CA LEU A 177 19.34 -12.70 8.10
C LEU A 177 20.79 -12.83 7.62
N LEU A 178 21.33 -11.73 7.07
CA LEU A 178 22.72 -11.63 6.62
C LEU A 178 23.62 -10.95 7.66
N VAL A 179 23.01 -10.23 8.60
CA VAL A 179 23.69 -9.51 9.69
C VAL A 179 23.35 -10.12 11.03
N GLY A 180 24.34 -10.21 11.93
CA GLY A 180 24.18 -10.69 13.30
C GLY A 180 23.69 -9.61 14.27
N ASP A 181 23.11 -10.04 15.40
CA ASP A 181 22.81 -9.14 16.51
C ASP A 181 24.10 -8.47 17.02
N GLY A 182 24.03 -7.16 17.20
CA GLY A 182 25.15 -6.32 17.60
C GLY A 182 26.20 -6.03 16.54
N GLN A 183 26.02 -6.48 15.30
CA GLN A 183 26.93 -6.20 14.18
C GLN A 183 26.85 -4.73 13.77
N LYS A 184 28.01 -4.11 13.47
CA LYS A 184 28.05 -2.77 12.87
C LYS A 184 27.84 -2.88 11.36
N VAL A 185 26.91 -2.09 10.83
CA VAL A 185 26.59 -2.01 9.40
C VAL A 185 26.83 -0.60 8.89
N LYS A 186 27.22 -0.49 7.63
CA LYS A 186 27.28 0.78 6.89
C LYS A 186 26.03 0.92 6.04
N ARG A 187 25.74 2.15 5.62
CA ARG A 187 24.68 2.40 4.65
C ARG A 187 24.94 1.61 3.36
N GLY A 188 23.93 0.86 2.90
CA GLY A 188 23.99 -0.01 1.73
C GLY A 188 24.34 -1.47 2.03
N ASP A 189 24.70 -1.83 3.27
CA ASP A 189 24.92 -3.23 3.62
C ASP A 189 23.59 -3.99 3.61
N LYS A 190 23.58 -5.18 2.98
CA LYS A 190 22.39 -6.04 2.97
C LYS A 190 22.11 -6.59 4.35
N LEU A 191 20.89 -6.37 4.84
CA LEU A 191 20.45 -6.75 6.17
C LEU A 191 19.84 -8.14 6.19
N PHE A 192 18.87 -8.38 5.30
CA PHE A 192 18.19 -9.65 5.18
C PHE A 192 17.60 -9.83 3.78
N GLU A 193 17.33 -11.08 3.44
CA GLU A 193 16.70 -11.49 2.20
C GLU A 193 15.50 -12.40 2.45
N TRP A 194 14.54 -12.40 1.54
CA TRP A 194 13.36 -13.26 1.58
C TRP A 194 13.03 -13.75 0.17
N ASP A 195 12.49 -14.96 0.07
CA ASP A 195 11.96 -15.45 -1.20
C ASP A 195 10.54 -14.87 -1.40
N PRO A 196 10.30 -14.08 -2.46
CA PRO A 196 8.99 -13.51 -2.72
C PRO A 196 7.96 -14.53 -3.25
N TYR A 197 8.40 -15.70 -3.69
CA TYR A 197 7.53 -16.70 -4.30
C TYR A 197 7.26 -17.90 -3.40
N THR A 198 7.92 -17.98 -2.24
CA THR A 198 7.75 -19.10 -1.30
C THR A 198 7.60 -18.61 0.13
N LEU A 199 6.61 -19.19 0.84
CA LEU A 199 6.61 -19.18 2.29
C LEU A 199 7.39 -20.43 2.72
N PRO A 200 8.64 -20.30 3.18
CA PRO A 200 9.45 -21.47 3.48
C PRO A 200 8.81 -22.23 4.65
N ILE A 201 8.50 -23.51 4.42
CA ILE A 201 8.02 -24.41 5.47
C ILE A 201 9.25 -24.91 6.22
N ILE A 202 9.54 -24.29 7.37
CA ILE A 202 10.71 -24.62 8.19
C ILE A 202 10.27 -25.48 9.38
N ALA A 203 10.92 -26.63 9.56
CA ALA A 203 10.72 -27.49 10.72
C ALA A 203 11.48 -26.92 11.93
N GLY A 204 10.80 -26.71 13.05
CA GLY A 204 11.39 -26.14 14.26
C GLY A 204 12.09 -27.13 15.19
N VAL A 205 12.34 -28.37 14.73
CA VAL A 205 12.97 -29.43 15.51
C VAL A 205 13.95 -30.22 14.64
N ASP A 206 15.13 -30.52 15.18
CA ASP A 206 16.07 -31.47 14.58
C ASP A 206 15.47 -32.89 14.64
N GLY A 207 15.48 -33.59 13.52
CA GLY A 207 15.13 -35.02 13.42
C GLY A 207 16.33 -35.92 13.61
#